data_AF-D7DAQ4-F1
#
_entry.id   AF-D7DAQ4-F1
#
_cell.length_a   1.000
_cell.length_b   1.000
_cell.length_c   1.000
_cell.angle_alpha   90.00
_cell.angle_beta   90.00
_cell.angle_gamma   90.00
#
_symmetry.space_group_name_H-M   'P 1'
#
loop_
_entity.id
_entity.type
_entity.pdbx_description
1 polymer ?
#
loop_
_entity_poly.entity_id
_entity_poly.type
_entity_poly.pdbx_seq_one_letter_code
_entity_poly.pdbx_strand_id
1 'polypeptide(L)' 'MPITDPVKLQIVYNRVLNKKVCRRCGALNPPTATKCRRCKSKNLRPKKGFKLR' A
#
# COMPACT_ATOMS: atom_id res chain seq x y z
N MET A 1 -8.71 12.55 -3.64
CA MET A 1 -10.04 12.02 -3.27
C MET A 1 -10.50 12.79 -2.04
N PRO A 2 -11.47 13.70 -2.13
CA PRO A 2 -12.04 14.35 -0.96
C PRO A 2 -13.12 13.41 -0.38
N ILE A 3 -12.69 12.32 0.25
CA ILE A 3 -13.57 11.49 1.08
C ILE A 3 -13.30 11.96 2.50
N THR A 4 -14.27 12.61 3.12
CA THR A 4 -14.18 13.15 4.50
C THR A 4 -14.72 12.18 5.54
N ASP A 5 -15.56 11.23 5.14
CA ASP A 5 -16.17 10.24 6.01
C ASP A 5 -15.11 9.25 6.55
N PRO A 6 -14.95 9.14 7.89
CA PRO A 6 -13.89 8.33 8.50
C PRO A 6 -14.06 6.84 8.24
N VAL A 7 -15.29 6.33 8.14
CA VAL A 7 -15.56 4.91 7.88
C VAL A 7 -15.15 4.56 6.45
N LYS A 8 -15.51 5.41 5.50
CA LYS A 8 -15.13 5.22 4.08
C LYS A 8 -13.61 5.29 3.90
N LEU A 9 -12.93 6.18 4.63
CA LEU A 9 -11.47 6.26 4.62
C LEU A 9 -10.81 4.96 5.11
N GLN A 10 -11.30 4.37 6.20
CA GLN A 10 -10.79 3.09 6.70
C GLN A 10 -10.99 1.95 5.69
N ILE A 11 -12.16 1.88 5.05
CA ILE A 11 -12.46 0.87 4.02
C ILE A 11 -11.50 0.99 2.85
N VAL A 12 -11.29 2.21 2.35
CA VAL A 12 -10.35 2.48 1.24
C VAL A 12 -8.92 2.16 1.65
N TYR A 13 -8.53 2.53 2.88
CA TYR A 13 -7.19 2.24 3.39
C TYR A 13 -6.93 0.74 3.38
N ASN A 14 -7.81 -0.04 3.98
CA ASN A 14 -7.64 -1.50 4.12
C ASN A 14 -7.65 -2.23 2.77
N ARG A 15 -8.50 -1.80 1.82
CA ARG A 15 -8.60 -2.44 0.51
C ARG A 15 -7.49 -2.03 -0.47
N VAL A 16 -7.19 -0.73 -0.54
CA VAL A 16 -6.43 -0.14 -1.67
C VAL A 16 -5.04 0.34 -1.28
N LEU A 17 -4.88 0.88 -0.07
CA LEU A 17 -3.66 1.59 0.34
C LEU A 17 -2.76 0.78 1.27
N ASN A 18 -3.31 -0.16 2.04
CA ASN A 18 -2.57 -1.05 2.94
C ASN A 18 -1.80 -2.13 2.17
N LYS A 19 -0.84 -1.70 1.34
CA LYS A 19 -0.02 -2.50 0.43
C LYS A 19 1.40 -1.92 0.35
N LYS A 20 2.37 -2.75 -0.03
CA LYS A 20 3.74 -2.34 -0.34
C LYS A 20 3.99 -2.32 -1.84
N VAL A 21 4.69 -1.30 -2.34
CA VAL A 21 5.12 -1.16 -3.73
C VAL A 21 6.59 -1.55 -3.84
N CYS A 22 6.95 -2.37 -4.82
CA CYS A 22 8.37 -2.66 -5.09
C CYS A 22 9.04 -1.46 -5.77
N ARG A 23 10.20 -1.02 -5.26
CA ARG A 23 10.95 0.10 -5.87
C ARG A 23 11.60 -0.26 -7.21
N ARG A 24 11.80 -1.55 -7.51
CA ARG A 24 12.41 -2.01 -8.76
C ARG A 24 11.40 -2.21 -9.89
N CYS A 25 10.30 -2.91 -9.63
CA CYS A 25 9.34 -3.31 -10.66
C CYS A 25 7.93 -2.70 -10.50
N GLY A 26 7.69 -1.88 -9.48
CA GLY A 26 6.39 -1.24 -9.23
C GLY A 26 5.27 -2.18 -8.76
N ALA A 27 5.53 -3.49 -8.63
CA ALA A 27 4.50 -4.44 -8.22
C ALA A 27 3.92 -4.13 -6.83
N LEU A 28 2.61 -4.29 -6.69
CA LEU A 28 1.89 -4.24 -5.41
C LEU A 28 2.02 -5.59 -4.70
N ASN A 29 2.36 -5.53 -3.41
CA ASN A 29 2.59 -6.66 -2.52
C ASN A 29 1.77 -6.45 -1.23
N PRO A 30 1.45 -7.53 -0.49
CA PRO A 30 0.79 -7.41 0.80
C PRO A 30 1.66 -6.62 1.81
N PRO A 31 1.04 -6.01 2.83
CA PRO A 31 1.76 -5.20 3.82
C PRO A 31 2.74 -6.03 4.65
N THR A 32 2.45 -7.31 4.85
CA THR A 32 3.33 -8.28 5.54
C THR A 32 4.45 -8.84 4.65
N ALA A 33 4.52 -8.47 3.36
CA ALA A 33 5.52 -9.00 2.46
C ALA A 33 6.96 -8.59 2.84
N THR A 34 7.87 -9.58 2.84
CA THR A 34 9.32 -9.41 2.99
C THR A 34 10.05 -9.32 1.64
N LYS A 35 9.47 -9.87 0.57
CA LYS A 35 10.02 -9.85 -0.80
C LYS A 35 8.93 -9.57 -1.83
N CYS A 36 9.32 -9.02 -2.98
CA CYS A 36 8.41 -8.78 -4.09
C CYS A 36 7.96 -10.09 -4.75
N ARG A 37 6.65 -10.25 -4.97
CA ARG A 37 6.07 -11.42 -5.65
C ARG A 37 6.48 -11.59 -7.12
N ARG A 38 6.94 -10.52 -7.78
CA ARG A 38 7.36 -10.53 -9.19
C ARG A 38 8.87 -10.67 -9.34
N CYS A 39 9.64 -9.65 -8.93
CA CYS A 39 11.08 -9.61 -9.14
C CYS A 39 11.92 -10.16 -7.97
N LYS A 40 11.29 -10.70 -6.92
CA LYS A 40 11.93 -11.26 -5.70
C LYS A 40 12.82 -10.27 -4.91
N SER A 41 12.91 -9.00 -5.31
CA SER A 41 13.65 -7.97 -4.57
C SER A 41 13.03 -7.70 -3.20
N LYS A 42 13.88 -7.45 -2.20
CA LYS A 42 13.48 -7.05 -0.83
C LYS A 42 13.26 -5.54 -0.69
N ASN A 43 13.54 -4.76 -1.74
CA ASN A 43 13.39 -3.30 -1.73
C ASN A 43 11.92 -2.88 -1.97
N LEU A 44 11.12 -2.99 -0.92
CA LEU A 44 9.70 -2.64 -0.88
C LEU A 44 9.51 -1.33 -0.10
N ARG A 45 8.58 -0.49 -0.55
CA ARG A 45 8.15 0.72 0.16
C ARG A 45 6.65 0.66 0.47
N PRO A 46 6.16 1.30 1.54
CA PRO A 46 4.73 1.52 1.73
C PRO A 46 4.14 2.32 0.55
N LYS A 47 2.89 2.01 0.17
CA LYS A 47 2.16 2.82 -0.79
C LYS A 47 1.81 4.16 -0.14
N LYS A 48 1.96 5.25 -0.89
CA LYS A 48 1.61 6.59 -0.40
C LYS A 48 0.10 6.64 -0.23
N GLY A 49 -0.35 6.82 1.00
CA GLY A 49 -1.74 7.04 1.36
C GLY A 49 -1.94 8.46 1.90
N PHE A 50 -3.18 8.77 2.27
CA PHE A 50 -3.47 9.89 3.15
C PHE A 50 -2.93 9.60 4.55
N LYS A 51 -2.36 10.62 5.22
CA LYS A 51 -2.07 10.51 6.65
C LYS A 51 -3.42 10.55 7.36
N LEU A 52 -3.83 9.45 8.00
CA LEU A 52 -4.79 9.53 9.09
C LEU A 52 -4.06 10.31 10.19
N ARG A 53 -4.38 11.59 10.31
CA ARG A 53 -3.91 12.43 11.40
C ARG A 53 -4.81 12.20 12.59
#